data_AF-A0A2V8ZTW9-F1
#
_entry.id   AF-A0A2V8ZTW9-F1
#
_cell.length_a   1.000
_cell.length_b   1.000
_cell.length_c   1.000
_cell.angle_alpha   90.00
_cell.angle_beta   90.00
_cell.angle_gamma   90.00
#
_symmetry.space_group_name_H-M   'P 1'
#
loop_
_entity.id
_entity.type
_entity.pdbx_description
1 polymer ?
#
loop_
_entity_poly.entity_id
_entity_poly.type
_entity_poly.pdbx_seq_one_letter_code
_entity_poly.pdbx_strand_id
1 'polypeptide(L)'
;MRERIAKYRRVPIEPMENPKIGCILLAEPFFFREAEWIPIPSDFSLNIVQGKGYDSEDGTTGKALWGAVTERLATRASANLDPGPATIAAVQSIRYGEPMVVRPRLGQGTFRVIVTDAYERRCAITGERTLPVLEAAHIKPYSSGGPHEPGNGLLLRSDLHTLFDQGYVNVDADQLKVVVSSRIREEFENGRDYYHLHGRAIRLPRETDSLPSREYLAFHNSVFR
;
A
#
# COMPACT_ATOMS: atom_id res chain seq x y z
N MET A 1 -25.08 5.75 -13.91
CA MET A 1 -23.70 6.07 -13.47
C MET A 1 -22.81 6.52 -14.63
N ARG A 2 -22.72 5.76 -15.74
CA ARG A 2 -21.95 6.14 -16.95
C ARG A 2 -22.30 7.53 -17.49
N GLU A 3 -23.58 7.84 -17.66
CA GLU A 3 -24.03 9.17 -18.11
C GLU A 3 -23.57 10.31 -17.19
N ARG A 4 -23.54 10.08 -15.86
CA ARG A 4 -23.01 11.07 -14.91
C ARG A 4 -21.50 11.23 -15.09
N ILE A 5 -20.76 10.14 -15.28
CA ILE A 5 -19.30 10.19 -15.51
C ILE A 5 -19.01 10.90 -16.84
N ALA A 6 -19.71 10.56 -17.92
CA ALA A 6 -19.60 11.23 -19.22
C ALA A 6 -19.89 12.73 -19.11
N LYS A 7 -20.94 13.10 -18.37
CA LYS A 7 -21.29 14.51 -18.08
C LYS A 7 -20.18 15.25 -17.34
N TYR A 8 -19.59 14.66 -16.30
CA TYR A 8 -18.52 15.30 -15.53
C TYR A 8 -17.19 15.36 -16.30
N ARG A 9 -16.85 14.32 -17.07
CA ARG A 9 -15.63 14.26 -17.88
C ARG A 9 -15.73 15.06 -19.18
N ARG A 10 -16.93 15.41 -19.61
CA ARG A 10 -17.21 16.02 -20.93
C ARG A 10 -16.69 15.17 -22.09
N VAL A 11 -16.69 13.85 -21.92
CA VAL A 11 -16.27 12.86 -22.93
C VAL A 11 -17.36 11.80 -23.04
N PRO A 12 -17.85 11.47 -24.25
CA PRO A 12 -18.82 10.40 -24.43
C PRO A 12 -18.20 9.06 -24.03
N ILE A 13 -19.00 8.20 -23.40
CA ILE A 13 -18.61 6.85 -23.00
C ILE A 13 -19.52 5.91 -23.79
N GLU A 14 -18.93 5.00 -24.57
CA GLU A 14 -19.71 4.08 -25.40
C GLU A 14 -20.58 3.14 -24.54
N PRO A 15 -21.71 2.61 -25.06
CA PRO A 15 -22.67 1.80 -24.28
C PRO A 15 -22.04 0.62 -23.51
N MET A 16 -20.97 0.05 -24.05
CA MET A 16 -20.22 -1.09 -23.47
C MET A 16 -18.86 -0.69 -22.89
N GLU A 17 -18.49 0.59 -22.97
CA GLU A 17 -17.23 1.08 -22.40
C GLU A 17 -17.35 1.16 -20.87
N ASN A 18 -16.30 0.68 -20.19
CA ASN A 18 -16.19 0.78 -18.75
C ASN A 18 -15.20 1.91 -18.41
N PRO A 19 -15.67 3.10 -18.01
CA PRO A 19 -14.80 4.25 -17.83
C PRO A 19 -13.85 3.99 -16.65
N LYS A 20 -12.54 4.12 -16.88
CA LYS A 20 -11.53 4.02 -15.82
C LYS A 20 -11.80 5.05 -14.74
N ILE A 21 -12.14 4.64 -13.52
CA ILE A 21 -12.29 5.55 -12.37
C ILE A 21 -10.94 5.65 -11.67
N GLY A 22 -10.34 6.84 -11.65
CA GLY A 22 -9.15 7.09 -10.86
C GLY A 22 -9.49 7.11 -9.37
N CYS A 23 -8.57 6.62 -8.55
CA CYS A 23 -8.63 6.74 -7.10
C CYS A 23 -7.39 7.50 -6.65
N ILE A 24 -7.58 8.53 -5.82
CA ILE A 24 -6.48 9.17 -5.09
C ILE A 24 -6.42 8.49 -3.73
N LEU A 25 -5.32 7.80 -3.48
CA LEU A 25 -5.06 7.19 -2.18
C LEU A 25 -4.24 8.18 -1.36
N LEU A 26 -4.84 8.71 -0.30
CA LEU A 26 -4.12 9.52 0.67
C LEU A 26 -3.31 8.60 1.57
N ALA A 27 -1.99 8.60 1.40
CA ALA A 27 -1.09 7.95 2.33
C ALA A 27 -0.99 8.81 3.60
N GLU A 28 -1.46 8.26 4.72
CA GLU A 28 -1.26 8.82 6.07
C GLU A 28 -1.79 10.26 6.25
N PRO A 29 -3.12 10.45 6.11
CA PRO A 29 -3.70 11.75 6.39
C PRO A 29 -3.47 12.12 7.86
N PHE A 30 -3.06 13.35 8.11
CA PHE A 30 -3.02 13.93 9.43
C PHE A 30 -4.13 14.97 9.57
N PHE A 31 -4.53 15.20 10.82
CA PHE A 31 -5.46 16.25 11.17
C PHE A 31 -4.80 17.17 12.20
N PHE A 32 -4.89 18.47 11.98
CA PHE A 32 -4.54 19.46 12.99
C PHE A 32 -5.59 19.47 14.09
N ARG A 33 -5.17 19.77 15.32
CA ARG A 33 -6.12 20.06 16.41
C ARG A 33 -6.89 21.32 16.05
N GLU A 34 -8.09 21.48 16.62
CA GLU A 34 -8.93 22.65 16.35
C GLU A 34 -8.19 23.98 16.61
N ALA A 35 -7.40 24.04 17.69
CA ALA A 35 -6.56 25.19 18.01
C ALA A 35 -5.47 25.49 16.95
N GLU A 36 -5.14 24.53 16.11
CA GLU A 36 -4.13 24.61 15.06
C GLU A 36 -4.76 24.70 13.66
N TRP A 37 -6.07 24.85 13.53
CA TRP A 37 -6.69 24.98 12.21
C TRP A 37 -6.17 26.21 11.46
N ILE A 38 -6.11 26.07 10.14
CA ILE A 38 -5.72 27.18 9.26
C ILE A 38 -7.02 27.89 8.86
N PRO A 39 -7.13 29.22 9.07
CA PRO A 39 -8.30 29.98 8.68
C PRO A 39 -8.59 29.85 7.19
N ILE A 40 -9.88 29.78 6.84
CA ILE A 40 -10.32 29.73 5.45
C ILE A 40 -9.92 31.05 4.76
N PRO A 41 -9.18 31.01 3.63
CA PRO A 41 -8.84 32.23 2.90
C PRO A 41 -10.07 32.99 2.42
N SER A 42 -9.99 34.33 2.39
CA SER A 42 -11.10 35.18 1.93
C SER A 42 -11.46 35.00 0.45
N ASP A 43 -10.54 34.50 -0.36
CA ASP A 43 -10.73 34.20 -1.79
C ASP A 43 -11.22 32.76 -2.03
N PHE A 44 -11.42 31.98 -0.97
CA PHE A 44 -11.96 30.63 -1.04
C PHE A 44 -13.50 30.66 -1.13
N SER A 45 -14.06 30.10 -2.19
CA SER A 45 -15.51 30.09 -2.43
C SER A 45 -16.16 28.81 -1.91
N LEU A 46 -17.20 28.94 -1.07
CA LEU A 46 -17.88 27.84 -0.38
C LEU A 46 -18.78 26.97 -1.28
N ASN A 47 -19.20 27.47 -2.44
CA ASN A 47 -20.17 26.78 -3.31
C ASN A 47 -19.54 25.87 -4.38
N ILE A 48 -18.35 25.32 -4.14
CA ILE A 48 -17.54 24.66 -5.18
C ILE A 48 -17.57 23.15 -5.05
N VAL A 49 -17.91 22.48 -6.16
CA VAL A 49 -18.14 21.03 -6.20
C VAL A 49 -16.96 20.22 -6.75
N GLN A 50 -15.88 20.84 -7.25
CA GLN A 50 -14.64 20.13 -7.66
C GLN A 50 -13.49 21.08 -8.05
N GLY A 51 -12.25 20.67 -7.74
CA GLY A 51 -11.05 21.05 -8.51
C GLY A 51 -10.38 22.41 -8.24
N LYS A 52 -10.82 23.19 -7.25
CA LYS A 52 -10.03 24.36 -6.82
C LYS A 52 -8.87 23.91 -5.92
N GLY A 53 -7.68 24.33 -6.29
CA GLY A 53 -6.49 24.30 -5.47
C GLY A 53 -5.83 25.67 -5.50
N TYR A 54 -4.86 25.87 -4.62
CA TYR A 54 -3.91 26.96 -4.75
C TYR A 54 -2.61 26.38 -5.26
N ASP A 55 -1.91 27.15 -6.08
CA ASP A 55 -0.53 26.84 -6.41
C ASP A 55 0.32 27.10 -5.15
N SER A 56 1.13 26.11 -4.76
CA SER A 56 1.96 26.16 -3.55
C SER A 56 3.24 26.97 -3.73
N GLU A 57 3.64 27.25 -4.97
CA GLU A 57 4.87 27.96 -5.34
C GLU A 57 4.56 29.38 -5.82
N ASP A 58 3.50 29.52 -6.62
CA ASP A 58 3.11 30.73 -7.32
C ASP A 58 1.81 31.33 -6.77
N GLY A 59 1.93 32.32 -5.89
CA GLY A 59 0.80 33.10 -5.38
C GLY A 59 0.93 33.46 -3.90
N THR A 60 0.18 34.46 -3.45
CA THR A 60 0.21 34.92 -2.05
C THR A 60 -0.55 33.96 -1.13
N THR A 61 -1.78 33.59 -1.49
CA THR A 61 -2.64 32.72 -0.66
C THR A 61 -2.08 31.29 -0.57
N GLY A 62 -1.74 30.67 -1.70
CA GLY A 62 -1.26 29.29 -1.72
C GLY A 62 0.06 29.08 -1.00
N LYS A 63 1.03 29.97 -1.22
CA LYS A 63 2.31 29.97 -0.50
C LYS A 63 2.12 30.19 1.00
N ALA A 64 1.23 31.09 1.41
CA ALA A 64 0.93 31.33 2.81
C ALA A 64 0.29 30.09 3.48
N LEU A 65 -0.66 29.43 2.79
CA LEU A 65 -1.25 28.18 3.26
C LEU A 65 -0.21 27.07 3.39
N TRP A 66 0.66 26.91 2.38
CA TRP A 66 1.73 25.90 2.40
C TRP A 66 2.73 26.14 3.53
N GLY A 67 3.14 27.40 3.74
CA GLY A 67 3.99 27.79 4.87
C GLY A 67 3.33 27.48 6.21
N ALA A 68 2.05 27.83 6.37
CA ALA A 68 1.25 27.55 7.57
C ALA A 68 1.13 26.05 7.89
N VAL A 69 1.01 25.20 6.87
CA VAL A 69 1.03 23.73 7.03
C VAL A 69 2.41 23.25 7.46
N THR A 70 3.45 23.70 6.76
CA THR A 70 4.84 23.28 6.99
C THR A 70 5.32 23.65 8.40
N GLU A 71 5.02 24.86 8.85
CA GLU A 71 5.34 25.36 10.19
C GLU A 71 4.72 24.47 11.28
N ARG A 72 3.41 24.23 11.22
CA ARG A 72 2.69 23.41 12.21
C ARG A 72 3.20 21.97 12.23
N LEU A 73 3.51 21.40 11.06
CA LEU A 73 4.09 20.05 10.98
C LEU A 73 5.49 20.00 11.62
N ALA A 74 6.32 21.02 11.44
CA ALA A 74 7.64 21.10 12.08
C ALA A 74 7.53 21.20 13.61
N THR A 75 6.58 21.98 14.14
CA THR A 75 6.31 22.06 15.58
C THR A 75 5.84 20.72 16.15
N ARG A 76 5.01 19.99 15.40
CA ARG A 76 4.48 18.68 15.81
C ARG A 76 5.53 17.57 15.81
N ALA A 77 6.48 17.59 14.88
CA ALA A 77 7.58 16.63 14.86
C ALA A 77 8.41 16.67 16.17
N SER A 78 8.50 17.85 16.79
CA SER A 78 9.15 18.07 18.09
C SER A 78 8.29 17.69 19.31
N ALA A 79 6.97 17.52 19.13
CA ALA A 79 5.99 17.34 20.20
C ALA A 79 5.32 15.94 20.20
N ASN A 80 5.96 14.93 19.60
CA ASN A 80 5.47 13.52 19.52
C ASN A 80 5.41 12.80 20.88
N LEU A 81 4.70 13.37 21.86
CA LEU A 81 4.41 12.77 23.16
C LEU A 81 2.91 12.75 23.50
N ASP A 82 2.06 13.40 22.72
CA ASP A 82 0.62 13.37 23.00
C ASP A 82 -0.07 12.16 22.35
N PRO A 83 -0.72 11.28 23.13
CA PRO A 83 -1.49 10.17 22.61
C PRO A 83 -2.66 10.68 21.74
N GLY A 84 -2.80 10.16 20.53
CA GLY A 84 -3.96 10.46 19.68
C GLY A 84 -5.26 9.88 20.24
N PRO A 85 -6.43 10.26 19.69
CA PRO A 85 -7.74 9.79 20.16
C PRO A 85 -7.88 8.26 20.19
N ALA A 86 -7.26 7.58 19.22
CA ALA A 86 -7.23 6.12 19.16
C ALA A 86 -6.43 5.49 20.31
N THR A 87 -5.33 6.11 20.73
CA THR A 87 -4.51 5.66 21.86
C THR A 87 -5.25 5.87 23.18
N ILE A 88 -5.94 7.00 23.35
CA ILE A 88 -6.73 7.30 24.56
C ILE A 88 -7.87 6.28 24.73
N ALA A 89 -8.59 5.97 23.64
CA ALA A 89 -9.66 4.96 23.66
C ALA A 89 -9.14 3.55 23.96
N ALA A 90 -7.94 3.20 23.49
CA ALA A 90 -7.30 1.92 23.78
C ALA A 90 -6.88 1.79 25.26
N VAL A 91 -6.30 2.85 25.84
CA VAL A 91 -5.89 2.91 27.27
C VAL A 91 -7.08 2.73 28.22
N GLN A 92 -8.26 3.23 27.85
CA GLN A 92 -9.47 3.08 28.67
C GLN A 92 -10.07 1.67 28.64
N SER A 93 -9.59 0.80 27.74
CA SER A 93 -10.07 -0.58 27.62
C SER A 93 -9.11 -1.56 28.31
N ILE A 94 -9.56 -2.16 29.43
CA ILE A 94 -8.80 -3.11 30.27
C ILE A 94 -8.46 -4.44 29.53
N ARG A 95 -8.73 -4.54 28.22
CA ARG A 95 -8.52 -5.76 27.40
C ARG A 95 -7.16 -5.83 26.72
N TYR A 96 -6.39 -4.74 26.72
CA TYR A 96 -5.10 -4.65 26.04
C TYR A 96 -4.00 -4.24 27.01
N GLY A 97 -2.77 -4.72 26.77
CA GLY A 97 -1.60 -4.34 27.57
C GLY A 97 -1.18 -2.88 27.33
N GLU A 98 -0.12 -2.46 28.01
CA GLU A 98 0.41 -1.10 27.87
C GLU A 98 0.68 -0.72 26.41
N PRO A 99 0.22 0.47 25.95
CA PRO A 99 0.49 0.93 24.59
C PRO A 99 1.98 1.00 24.29
N MET A 100 2.38 0.41 23.17
CA MET A 100 3.75 0.52 22.66
C MET A 100 3.84 1.55 21.53
N VAL A 101 4.89 2.37 21.54
CA VAL A 101 5.18 3.29 20.44
C VAL A 101 5.74 2.48 19.28
N VAL A 102 5.02 2.46 18.16
CA VAL A 102 5.47 1.84 16.90
C VAL A 102 5.86 2.93 15.90
N ARG A 103 6.88 2.66 15.09
CA ARG A 103 7.21 3.48 13.91
C ARG A 103 6.55 2.82 12.70
N PRO A 104 5.40 3.32 12.21
CA PRO A 104 4.73 2.72 11.07
C PRO A 104 5.58 2.87 9.79
N ARG A 105 5.43 1.93 8.86
CA ARG A 105 6.04 2.03 7.52
C ARG A 105 5.18 2.94 6.66
N LEU A 106 5.70 4.12 6.32
CA LEU A 106 4.96 5.13 5.56
C LEU A 106 4.57 4.59 4.19
N GLY A 107 3.28 4.67 3.84
CA GLY A 107 2.77 4.20 2.54
C GLY A 107 2.40 2.70 2.46
N GLN A 108 2.53 1.93 3.55
CA GLN A 108 2.18 0.50 3.57
C GLN A 108 0.71 0.22 3.20
N GLY A 109 -0.23 1.06 3.65
CA GLY A 109 -1.64 0.92 3.30
C GLY A 109 -1.90 1.10 1.80
N THR A 110 -1.32 2.16 1.21
CA THR A 110 -1.40 2.45 -0.23
C THR A 110 -0.75 1.32 -1.05
N PHE A 111 0.43 0.85 -0.63
CA PHE A 111 1.11 -0.29 -1.25
C PHE A 111 0.22 -1.53 -1.33
N ARG A 112 -0.45 -1.89 -0.21
CA ARG A 112 -1.38 -3.03 -0.20
C ARG A 112 -2.49 -2.86 -1.22
N VAL A 113 -3.10 -1.68 -1.33
CA VAL A 113 -4.18 -1.42 -2.28
C VAL A 113 -3.68 -1.55 -3.72
N ILE A 114 -2.54 -0.94 -4.04
CA ILE A 114 -1.93 -0.95 -5.37
C ILE A 114 -1.61 -2.38 -5.81
N VAL A 115 -0.90 -3.15 -4.98
CA VAL A 115 -0.53 -4.54 -5.29
C VAL A 115 -1.78 -5.42 -5.39
N THR A 116 -2.77 -5.22 -4.51
CA THR A 116 -4.03 -5.98 -4.58
C THR A 116 -4.75 -5.78 -5.91
N ASP A 117 -4.78 -4.55 -6.42
CA ASP A 117 -5.43 -4.24 -7.69
C ASP A 117 -4.61 -4.73 -8.89
N ALA A 118 -3.28 -4.58 -8.86
CA ALA A 118 -2.37 -5.05 -9.90
C ALA A 118 -2.50 -6.56 -10.19
N TYR A 119 -2.74 -7.36 -9.14
CA TYR A 119 -2.96 -8.81 -9.24
C TYR A 119 -4.43 -9.21 -9.41
N GLU A 120 -5.33 -8.26 -9.70
CA GLU A 120 -6.76 -8.49 -9.89
C GLU A 120 -7.39 -9.23 -8.69
N ARG A 121 -6.95 -8.90 -7.48
CA ARG A 121 -7.41 -9.49 -6.21
C ARG A 121 -7.20 -10.99 -6.13
N ARG A 122 -6.10 -11.49 -6.70
CA ARG A 122 -5.74 -12.92 -6.72
C ARG A 122 -4.35 -13.16 -6.21
N CYS A 123 -4.17 -14.22 -5.41
CA CYS A 123 -2.85 -14.68 -5.06
C CYS A 123 -2.04 -15.00 -6.34
N ALA A 124 -0.82 -14.47 -6.42
CA ALA A 124 0.11 -14.69 -7.52
C ALA A 124 0.45 -16.18 -7.71
N ILE A 125 0.47 -16.96 -6.63
CA ILE A 125 0.85 -18.37 -6.64
C ILE A 125 -0.36 -19.30 -6.82
N THR A 126 -1.39 -19.15 -5.99
CA THR A 126 -2.52 -20.11 -5.93
C THR A 126 -3.74 -19.66 -6.74
N GLY A 127 -3.84 -18.37 -7.05
CA GLY A 127 -5.04 -17.78 -7.65
C GLY A 127 -6.22 -17.61 -6.69
N GLU A 128 -6.03 -17.84 -5.38
CA GLU A 128 -7.01 -17.57 -4.32
C GLU A 128 -7.55 -16.13 -4.41
N ARG A 129 -8.85 -15.94 -4.19
CA ARG A 129 -9.56 -14.65 -4.37
C ARG A 129 -10.16 -14.10 -3.07
N THR A 130 -10.11 -14.87 -1.99
CA THR A 130 -10.66 -14.51 -0.70
C THR A 130 -9.82 -13.39 -0.09
N LEU A 131 -10.18 -12.13 -0.38
CA LEU A 131 -9.43 -10.93 0.01
C LEU A 131 -8.93 -10.88 1.46
N PRO A 132 -9.69 -11.34 2.48
CA PRO A 132 -9.21 -11.33 3.87
C PRO A 132 -7.95 -12.17 4.12
N VAL A 133 -7.68 -13.19 3.31
CA VAL A 133 -6.47 -14.03 3.44
C VAL A 133 -5.34 -13.60 2.50
N LEU A 134 -5.52 -12.48 1.78
CA LEU A 134 -4.55 -11.96 0.83
C LEU A 134 -3.80 -10.77 1.41
N GLU A 135 -2.49 -10.82 1.26
CA GLU A 135 -1.53 -9.84 1.76
C GLU A 135 -0.58 -9.41 0.65
N ALA A 136 -0.17 -8.14 0.67
CA ALA A 136 0.83 -7.62 -0.23
C ALA A 136 2.21 -7.85 0.40
N ALA A 137 2.95 -8.81 -0.14
CA ALA A 137 4.30 -9.13 0.25
C ALA A 137 5.29 -8.24 -0.48
N HIS A 138 6.28 -7.72 0.24
CA HIS A 138 7.44 -7.06 -0.38
C HIS A 138 8.38 -8.11 -0.93
N ILE A 139 8.83 -7.97 -2.18
CA ILE A 139 9.86 -8.85 -2.73
C ILE A 139 11.21 -8.55 -2.08
N LYS A 140 11.66 -7.30 -2.19
CA LYS A 140 12.75 -6.75 -1.38
C LYS A 140 12.15 -6.14 -0.11
N PRO A 141 12.49 -6.65 1.09
CA PRO A 141 11.92 -6.17 2.33
C PRO A 141 12.14 -4.66 2.54
N TYR A 142 11.16 -3.98 3.12
CA TYR A 142 11.27 -2.56 3.45
C TYR A 142 12.47 -2.25 4.37
N SER A 143 12.77 -3.15 5.32
CA SER A 143 13.94 -3.04 6.21
C SER A 143 15.28 -3.07 5.48
N SER A 144 15.32 -3.58 4.25
CA SER A 144 16.49 -3.62 3.38
C SER A 144 16.44 -2.53 2.30
N GLY A 145 15.57 -1.54 2.43
CA GLY A 145 15.41 -0.44 1.48
C GLY A 145 14.59 -0.81 0.25
N GLY A 146 13.64 -1.74 0.36
CA GLY A 146 12.67 -2.03 -0.69
C GLY A 146 11.58 -0.95 -0.79
N PRO A 147 11.29 -0.40 -1.99
CA PRO A 147 10.29 0.66 -2.15
C PRO A 147 8.85 0.13 -2.06
N HIS A 148 7.91 1.03 -1.81
CA HIS A 148 6.46 0.77 -1.82
C HIS A 148 5.88 0.89 -3.24
N GLU A 149 6.42 0.11 -4.18
CA GLU A 149 6.07 0.15 -5.59
C GLU A 149 5.48 -1.18 -6.06
N PRO A 150 4.54 -1.19 -7.03
CA PRO A 150 3.89 -2.41 -7.47
C PRO A 150 4.87 -3.47 -7.98
N GLY A 151 5.95 -3.09 -8.67
CA GLY A 151 7.00 -4.01 -9.11
C GLY A 151 7.84 -4.62 -7.97
N ASN A 152 7.75 -4.10 -6.75
CA ASN A 152 8.32 -4.71 -5.53
C ASN A 152 7.26 -5.50 -4.73
N GLY A 153 6.10 -5.79 -5.31
CA GLY A 153 4.98 -6.43 -4.64
C GLY A 153 4.53 -7.74 -5.28
N LEU A 154 4.23 -8.72 -4.43
CA LEU A 154 3.45 -9.91 -4.79
C LEU A 154 2.19 -9.94 -3.93
N LEU A 155 1.02 -10.19 -4.53
CA LEU A 155 -0.17 -10.48 -3.73
C LEU A 155 -0.17 -11.97 -3.39
N LEU A 156 -0.04 -12.32 -2.11
CA LEU A 156 0.10 -13.71 -1.66
C LEU A 156 -0.97 -14.06 -0.62
N ARG A 157 -1.27 -15.35 -0.48
CA ARG A 157 -2.03 -15.86 0.67
C ARG A 157 -1.18 -15.68 1.93
N SER A 158 -1.78 -15.36 3.09
CA SER A 158 -1.03 -15.01 4.32
C SER A 158 0.02 -16.05 4.75
N ASP A 159 -0.27 -17.35 4.57
CA ASP A 159 0.70 -18.42 4.83
C ASP A 159 1.88 -18.40 3.85
N LEU A 160 1.62 -18.23 2.55
CA LEU A 160 2.65 -18.13 1.53
C LEU A 160 3.46 -16.85 1.67
N HIS A 161 2.85 -15.74 2.10
CA HIS A 161 3.57 -14.51 2.45
C HIS A 161 4.54 -14.78 3.61
N THR A 162 4.07 -15.41 4.69
CA THR A 162 4.93 -15.75 5.83
C THR A 162 6.08 -16.67 5.41
N LEU A 163 5.82 -17.69 4.59
CA LEU A 163 6.85 -18.59 4.08
C LEU A 163 7.80 -17.89 3.10
N PHE A 164 7.31 -16.91 2.34
CA PHE A 164 8.12 -16.12 1.42
C PHE A 164 9.11 -15.25 2.20
N ASP A 165 8.63 -14.47 3.16
CA ASP A 165 9.44 -13.62 4.02
C ASP A 165 10.50 -14.40 4.82
N GLN A 166 10.19 -15.64 5.20
CA GLN A 166 11.11 -16.52 5.92
C GLN A 166 12.05 -17.32 5.00
N GLY A 167 11.93 -17.18 3.69
CA GLY A 167 12.78 -17.85 2.71
C GLY A 167 12.51 -19.34 2.55
N TYR A 168 11.29 -19.81 2.86
CA TYR A 168 10.84 -21.18 2.59
C TYR A 168 10.16 -21.33 1.23
N VAL A 169 9.54 -20.25 0.75
CA VAL A 169 8.96 -20.15 -0.59
C VAL A 169 9.62 -18.96 -1.31
N ASN A 170 9.84 -19.09 -2.61
CA ASN A 170 10.39 -18.02 -3.43
C ASN A 170 9.77 -18.02 -4.83
N VAL A 171 10.09 -16.99 -5.60
CA VAL A 171 9.84 -16.91 -7.03
C VAL A 171 11.20 -16.74 -7.72
N ASP A 172 11.52 -17.65 -8.63
CA ASP A 172 12.74 -17.59 -9.43
C ASP A 172 12.75 -16.33 -10.31
N ALA A 173 13.82 -15.54 -10.23
CA ALA A 173 13.93 -14.24 -10.88
C ALA A 173 13.93 -14.32 -12.42
N ASP A 174 14.37 -15.43 -13.01
CA ASP A 174 14.52 -15.57 -14.46
C ASP A 174 13.32 -16.31 -15.08
N GLN A 175 12.81 -17.33 -14.41
CA GLN A 175 11.73 -18.19 -14.88
C GLN A 175 10.35 -17.77 -14.38
N LEU A 176 10.27 -16.92 -13.35
CA LEU A 176 9.03 -16.50 -12.69
C LEU A 176 8.19 -17.71 -12.24
N LYS A 177 8.89 -18.71 -11.68
CA LYS A 177 8.31 -19.94 -11.14
C LYS A 177 8.49 -20.01 -9.64
N VAL A 178 7.52 -20.61 -8.97
CA VAL A 178 7.58 -20.83 -7.53
C VAL A 178 8.68 -21.84 -7.20
N VAL A 179 9.52 -21.51 -6.24
CA VAL A 179 10.52 -22.40 -5.65
C VAL A 179 10.13 -22.64 -4.20
N VAL A 180 10.07 -23.91 -3.80
CA VAL A 180 9.75 -24.32 -2.42
C VAL A 180 10.98 -25.03 -1.86
N SER A 181 11.50 -24.51 -0.75
CA SER A 181 12.71 -25.02 -0.09
C SER A 181 12.47 -26.38 0.55
N SER A 182 13.47 -27.27 0.52
CA SER A 182 13.44 -28.55 1.23
C SER A 182 13.43 -28.35 2.75
N ARG A 183 13.86 -27.18 3.25
CA ARG A 183 13.88 -26.82 4.66
C ARG A 183 12.52 -26.95 5.36
N ILE A 184 11.41 -26.76 4.65
CA ILE A 184 10.08 -26.98 5.24
C ILE A 184 9.93 -28.42 5.74
N ARG A 185 10.44 -29.40 4.98
CA ARG A 185 10.44 -30.81 5.38
C ARG A 185 11.52 -31.10 6.40
N GLU A 186 12.71 -30.54 6.25
CA GLU A 186 13.85 -30.81 7.13
C GLU A 186 13.63 -30.25 8.54
N GLU A 187 13.06 -29.06 8.68
CA GLU A 187 12.88 -28.38 9.96
C GLU A 187 11.54 -28.71 10.65
N PHE A 188 10.49 -29.03 9.88
CA PHE A 188 9.13 -29.20 10.42
C PHE A 188 8.44 -30.50 10.03
N GLU A 189 9.15 -31.41 9.34
CA GLU A 189 8.58 -32.68 8.82
C GLU A 189 7.32 -32.47 7.94
N ASN A 190 7.18 -31.28 7.35
CA ASN A 190 6.01 -30.85 6.58
C ASN A 190 6.37 -30.55 5.11
N GLY A 191 5.53 -29.78 4.41
CA GLY A 191 5.81 -29.27 3.07
C GLY A 191 4.94 -29.85 1.96
N ARG A 192 4.18 -30.93 2.21
CA ARG A 192 3.33 -31.56 1.19
C ARG A 192 2.32 -30.58 0.60
N ASP A 193 1.75 -29.72 1.44
CA ASP A 193 0.80 -28.69 1.05
C ASP A 193 1.41 -27.58 0.18
N TYR A 194 2.75 -27.48 0.12
CA TYR A 194 3.44 -26.47 -0.66
C TYR A 194 4.20 -27.05 -1.85
N TYR A 195 4.70 -28.29 -1.78
CA TYR A 195 5.51 -28.88 -2.85
C TYR A 195 4.79 -29.01 -4.19
N HIS A 196 3.47 -29.18 -4.19
CA HIS A 196 2.68 -29.17 -5.42
C HIS A 196 2.68 -27.80 -6.13
N LEU A 197 3.10 -26.73 -5.44
CA LEU A 197 3.27 -25.39 -6.00
C LEU A 197 4.64 -25.22 -6.67
N HIS A 198 5.64 -26.02 -6.28
CA HIS A 198 7.00 -25.92 -6.81
C HIS A 198 7.01 -26.07 -8.35
N GLY A 199 7.74 -25.20 -9.04
CA GLY A 199 7.87 -25.19 -10.49
C GLY A 199 6.67 -24.60 -11.24
N ARG A 200 5.56 -24.24 -10.56
CA ARG A 200 4.43 -23.57 -11.21
C ARG A 200 4.78 -22.11 -11.52
N ALA A 201 4.41 -21.65 -12.71
CA ALA A 201 4.52 -20.24 -13.06
C ALA A 201 3.57 -19.40 -12.20
N ILE A 202 4.05 -18.24 -11.74
CA ILE A 202 3.18 -17.29 -11.05
C ILE A 202 2.26 -16.57 -12.04
N ARG A 203 1.12 -16.11 -11.54
CA ARG A 203 0.31 -15.10 -12.22
C ARG A 203 1.07 -13.78 -12.21
N LEU A 204 1.13 -13.14 -13.36
CA LEU A 204 1.69 -11.80 -13.51
C LEU A 204 0.57 -10.75 -13.60
N PRO A 205 0.83 -9.52 -13.11
CA PRO A 205 -0.01 -8.36 -13.40
C PRO A 205 -0.12 -8.10 -14.90
N ARG A 206 -1.20 -7.41 -15.31
CA ARG A 206 -1.43 -7.06 -16.72
C ARG A 206 -0.60 -5.87 -17.18
N GLU A 207 -0.36 -4.92 -16.28
CA GLU A 207 0.37 -3.69 -16.56
C GLU A 207 1.88 -3.94 -16.41
N THR A 208 2.66 -3.52 -17.40
CA THR A 208 4.11 -3.73 -17.45
C THR A 208 4.83 -3.13 -16.24
N ASP A 209 4.42 -1.94 -15.81
CA ASP A 209 5.01 -1.22 -14.67
C ASP A 209 4.71 -1.89 -13.32
N SER A 210 3.82 -2.90 -13.31
CA SER A 210 3.49 -3.68 -12.12
C SER A 210 4.12 -5.07 -12.13
N LEU A 211 4.85 -5.45 -13.19
CA LEU A 211 5.54 -6.73 -13.22
C LEU A 211 6.57 -6.81 -12.09
N PRO A 212 6.70 -7.96 -11.42
CA PRO A 212 7.69 -8.13 -10.37
C PRO A 212 9.09 -7.91 -10.95
N SER A 213 9.84 -7.00 -10.32
CA SER A 213 11.19 -6.66 -10.79
C SER A 213 12.13 -7.84 -10.63
N ARG A 214 12.82 -8.18 -11.71
CA ARG A 214 13.89 -9.19 -11.72
C ARG A 214 14.97 -8.87 -10.69
N GLU A 215 15.31 -7.59 -10.49
CA GLU A 215 16.33 -7.19 -9.52
C GLU A 215 15.90 -7.51 -8.08
N TYR A 216 14.65 -7.21 -7.73
CA TYR A 216 14.13 -7.50 -6.40
C TYR A 216 13.98 -9.00 -6.17
N LEU A 217 13.52 -9.74 -7.18
CA LEU A 217 13.45 -11.20 -7.12
C LEU A 217 14.85 -11.80 -6.95
N ALA A 218 15.85 -11.33 -7.69
CA ALA A 218 17.23 -11.79 -7.56
C ALA A 218 17.80 -11.48 -6.16
N PHE A 219 17.52 -10.30 -5.61
CA PHE A 219 17.85 -9.98 -4.23
C PHE A 219 17.20 -10.97 -3.26
N HIS A 220 15.90 -11.25 -3.42
CA HIS A 220 15.18 -12.18 -2.57
C HIS A 220 15.66 -13.64 -2.74
N ASN A 221 16.06 -14.04 -3.95
CA ASN A 221 16.70 -15.33 -4.22
C ASN A 221 18.08 -15.43 -3.55
N SER A 222 18.83 -14.32 -3.41
CA SER A 222 20.14 -14.34 -2.75
C SER A 222 20.06 -14.58 -1.23
N VAL A 223 18.94 -14.23 -0.60
CA VAL A 223 18.68 -14.49 0.82
C VAL A 223 17.94 -15.81 1.07
N PHE A 224 17.46 -16.45 0.00
CA PHE A 224 16.87 -17.77 0.02
C PHE A 224 17.92 -18.82 0.37
N ARG A 225 17.57 -19.74 1.28
CA ARG A 225 18.42 -20.83 1.71
C ARG A 225 17.75 -22.16 1.47
#